data_AF-A0A9P3LL95-F1
#
_entry.id   AF-A0A9P3LL95-F1
#
_cell.length_a   1.000
_cell.length_b   1.000
_cell.length_c   1.000
_cell.angle_alpha   90.00
_cell.angle_beta   90.00
_cell.angle_gamma   90.00
#
_symmetry.space_group_name_H-M   'P 1'
#
loop_
_entity.id
_entity.type
_entity.pdbx_description
1 polymer ?
#
loop_
_entity_poly.entity_id
_entity_poly.type
_entity_poly.pdbx_seq_one_letter_code
_entity_poly.pdbx_strand_id
1 'polypeptide(L)'
;MECCPTELWLKIAGLACTDGGRTGCALSLVSREMRALVGPVRFTSISLTTEEQLHAFSALLSSPGTDSSPTIRHLLVYLETQAEHGSDLDTSSIDSALCHVLSVAAPTVVTLAVHGIRFDLIPPRLPFPSLHDLSIDSTDYSTSLTSPHFTTTRRLHIVRRTFPPHPDFWPDLTRFTPLLTHLRLSCVARDGSVPRFLRILLDVPVLAPSGPMGATDAYAPGSEHARRAAETAARLPALRRVAVQPLLMRVRGMCGTPRIAHGRMLVALDAVARACAEGRGTGTLCVLPGSPSYRVDEARADWVNAVGGGDGAWRAVGAKCGAAE
;
A
#
# COMPACT_ATOMS: atom_id res chain seq x y z
N MET A 1 -8.45 -39.96 1.11
CA MET A 1 -9.16 -39.00 1.98
C MET A 1 -9.92 -39.67 3.11
N GLU A 2 -10.26 -40.96 2.99
CA GLU A 2 -11.30 -41.63 3.79
C GLU A 2 -11.02 -41.74 5.31
N CYS A 3 -9.78 -41.56 5.76
CA CYS A 3 -9.43 -41.64 7.17
C CYS A 3 -9.24 -40.28 7.87
N CYS A 4 -9.28 -39.16 7.13
CA CYS A 4 -9.02 -37.84 7.69
C CYS A 4 -10.31 -37.02 7.74
N PRO A 5 -10.73 -36.54 8.94
CA PRO A 5 -11.92 -35.70 9.09
C PRO A 5 -11.93 -34.45 8.20
N THR A 6 -13.11 -34.07 7.73
CA THR A 6 -13.32 -32.91 6.84
C THR A 6 -12.78 -31.61 7.43
N GLU A 7 -12.86 -31.44 8.74
CA GLU A 7 -12.38 -30.26 9.47
C GLU A 7 -10.86 -30.10 9.36
N LEU A 8 -10.12 -31.20 9.38
CA LEU A 8 -8.66 -31.18 9.22
C LEU A 8 -8.28 -30.83 7.78
N TRP A 9 -9.00 -31.39 6.79
CA TRP A 9 -8.80 -31.02 5.40
C TRP A 9 -9.12 -29.55 5.13
N LEU A 10 -10.19 -29.01 5.71
CA LEU A 10 -10.53 -27.59 5.61
C LEU A 10 -9.43 -26.71 6.20
N LYS A 11 -8.88 -27.11 7.36
CA LYS A 11 -7.76 -26.40 7.98
C LYS A 11 -6.48 -26.46 7.12
N ILE A 12 -6.15 -27.63 6.58
CA ILE A 12 -5.01 -27.81 5.67
C ILE A 12 -5.19 -26.95 4.41
N ALA A 13 -6.36 -27.03 3.78
CA ALA A 13 -6.68 -26.26 2.58
C ALA A 13 -6.64 -24.75 2.87
N GLY A 14 -7.19 -24.30 4.00
CA GLY A 14 -7.14 -22.89 4.40
C GLY A 14 -5.72 -22.37 4.61
N LEU A 15 -4.81 -23.18 5.14
CA LEU A 15 -3.39 -22.83 5.29
C LEU A 15 -2.65 -22.85 3.94
N ALA A 16 -2.99 -23.80 3.07
CA ALA A 16 -2.32 -23.99 1.79
C ALA A 16 -2.80 -23.00 0.70
N CYS A 17 -4.04 -22.52 0.76
CA CYS A 17 -4.64 -21.60 -0.22
C CYS A 17 -4.26 -20.12 0.01
N THR A 18 -2.98 -19.86 0.24
CA THR A 18 -2.40 -18.52 0.48
C THR A 18 -1.58 -18.01 -0.71
N ASP A 19 -1.58 -18.74 -1.83
CA ASP A 19 -0.71 -18.53 -3.01
C ASP A 19 -1.40 -17.80 -4.18
N GLY A 20 -2.46 -17.04 -3.89
CA GLY A 20 -3.26 -16.36 -4.92
C GLY A 20 -4.23 -17.27 -5.68
N GLY A 21 -4.67 -18.36 -5.05
CA GLY A 21 -5.76 -19.22 -5.53
C GLY A 21 -5.29 -20.43 -6.35
N ARG A 22 -3.98 -20.55 -6.64
CA ARG A 22 -3.45 -21.67 -7.43
C ARG A 22 -3.65 -23.00 -6.71
N THR A 23 -3.32 -23.06 -5.42
CA THR A 23 -3.48 -24.28 -4.62
C THR A 23 -4.97 -24.68 -4.51
N GLY A 24 -5.87 -23.72 -4.29
CA GLY A 24 -7.31 -24.00 -4.21
C GLY A 24 -7.88 -24.56 -5.52
N CYS A 25 -7.45 -24.01 -6.66
CA CYS A 25 -7.79 -24.52 -7.98
C CYS A 25 -7.24 -25.94 -8.20
N ALA A 26 -5.97 -26.20 -7.86
CA ALA A 26 -5.37 -27.52 -8.00
C ALA A 26 -6.09 -28.57 -7.15
N LEU A 27 -6.40 -28.27 -5.89
CA LEU A 27 -7.16 -29.15 -5.00
C LEU A 27 -8.57 -29.44 -5.54
N SER A 28 -9.23 -28.45 -6.14
CA SER A 28 -10.57 -28.60 -6.74
C SER A 28 -10.61 -29.54 -7.95
N LEU A 29 -9.46 -29.90 -8.51
CA LEU A 29 -9.33 -30.82 -9.64
C LEU A 29 -9.06 -32.27 -9.21
N VAL A 30 -8.73 -32.51 -7.94
CA VAL A 30 -8.37 -33.84 -7.44
C VAL A 30 -9.58 -34.79 -7.40
N SER A 31 -10.74 -34.33 -6.94
CA SER A 31 -11.98 -35.12 -6.84
C SER A 31 -13.19 -34.20 -6.62
N ARG A 32 -14.42 -34.76 -6.70
CA ARG A 32 -15.65 -34.01 -6.44
C ARG A 32 -15.78 -33.64 -4.97
N GLU A 33 -15.39 -34.55 -4.08
CA GLU A 33 -15.36 -34.37 -2.64
C GLU A 33 -14.36 -33.28 -2.26
N MET A 34 -13.14 -33.31 -2.81
CA MET A 34 -12.15 -32.26 -2.56
C MET A 34 -12.64 -30.91 -3.10
N ARG A 35 -13.26 -30.88 -4.28
CA ARG A 35 -13.86 -29.65 -4.82
C ARG A 35 -14.92 -29.05 -3.90
N ALA A 36 -15.81 -29.87 -3.37
CA ALA A 36 -16.82 -29.43 -2.41
C ALA A 36 -16.16 -28.93 -1.11
N LEU A 37 -15.14 -29.65 -0.64
CA LEU A 37 -14.40 -29.33 0.57
C LEU A 37 -13.65 -28.01 0.47
N VAL A 38 -12.93 -27.76 -0.63
CA VAL A 38 -12.15 -26.51 -0.79
C VAL A 38 -13.00 -25.33 -1.23
N GLY A 39 -14.25 -25.57 -1.66
CA GLY A 39 -15.19 -24.53 -2.10
C GLY A 39 -15.21 -23.27 -1.22
N PRO A 40 -15.32 -23.39 0.11
CA PRO A 40 -15.33 -22.25 1.03
C PRO A 40 -13.99 -21.48 1.13
N VAL A 41 -12.85 -22.14 0.88
CA VAL A 41 -11.51 -21.56 1.08
C VAL A 41 -10.76 -21.27 -0.22
N ARG A 42 -11.28 -21.71 -1.38
CA ARG A 42 -10.59 -21.59 -2.68
C ARG A 42 -10.36 -20.15 -3.11
N PHE A 43 -11.16 -19.21 -2.60
CA PHE A 43 -11.08 -17.78 -2.93
C PHE A 43 -10.61 -16.91 -1.77
N THR A 44 -10.07 -17.50 -0.70
CA THR A 44 -9.57 -16.75 0.46
C THR A 44 -8.47 -15.76 0.08
N SER A 45 -7.59 -16.14 -0.85
CA SER A 45 -6.50 -15.28 -1.35
C SER A 45 -6.50 -15.26 -2.88
N ILE A 46 -6.68 -14.09 -3.48
CA ILE A 46 -6.80 -13.90 -4.94
C ILE A 46 -5.78 -12.88 -5.44
N SER A 47 -5.12 -13.22 -6.54
CA SER A 47 -4.18 -12.35 -7.25
C SER A 47 -4.61 -12.22 -8.72
N LEU A 48 -4.99 -11.02 -9.12
CA LEU A 48 -5.41 -10.65 -10.47
C LEU A 48 -4.37 -9.71 -11.06
N THR A 49 -3.54 -10.22 -11.97
CA THR A 49 -2.40 -9.50 -12.56
C THR A 49 -2.60 -9.14 -14.03
N THR A 50 -3.73 -9.52 -14.62
CA THR A 50 -4.10 -9.19 -16.00
C THR A 50 -5.57 -8.80 -16.10
N GLU A 51 -5.93 -8.08 -17.15
CA GLU A 51 -7.30 -7.66 -17.43
C GLU A 51 -8.23 -8.86 -17.64
N GLU A 52 -7.76 -9.89 -18.35
CA GLU A 52 -8.52 -11.12 -18.59
C GLU A 52 -8.82 -11.85 -17.29
N GLN A 53 -7.87 -11.89 -16.35
CA GLN A 53 -8.08 -12.47 -15.03
C GLN A 53 -9.14 -11.70 -14.24
N LEU A 54 -9.10 -10.36 -14.28
CA LEU A 54 -10.09 -9.52 -13.62
C LEU A 54 -11.50 -9.75 -14.17
N HIS A 55 -11.66 -9.77 -15.49
CA HIS A 55 -12.94 -10.03 -16.14
C HIS A 55 -13.45 -11.44 -15.90
N ALA A 56 -12.59 -12.45 -16.05
CA ALA A 56 -12.97 -13.84 -15.81
C ALA A 56 -13.39 -14.05 -14.35
N PHE A 57 -12.69 -13.44 -13.40
CA PHE A 57 -13.05 -13.51 -11.99
C PHE A 57 -14.36 -12.78 -11.70
N SER A 58 -14.55 -11.57 -12.25
CA SER A 58 -15.82 -10.84 -12.13
C SER A 58 -17.01 -11.65 -12.68
N ALA A 59 -16.87 -12.27 -13.86
CA ALA A 59 -17.90 -13.13 -14.43
C ALA A 59 -18.17 -14.39 -13.60
N LEU A 60 -17.12 -14.96 -12.99
CA LEU A 60 -17.25 -16.10 -12.06
C LEU A 60 -18.05 -15.73 -10.82
N LEU A 61 -17.88 -14.52 -10.27
CA LEU A 61 -18.65 -14.01 -9.14
C LEU A 61 -20.13 -13.78 -9.48
N SER A 62 -20.45 -13.49 -10.74
CA SER A 62 -21.83 -13.32 -11.22
C SER A 62 -22.55 -14.65 -11.54
N SER A 63 -21.85 -15.78 -11.51
CA SER A 63 -22.40 -17.04 -12.01
C SER A 63 -23.47 -17.62 -11.06
N PRO A 64 -24.70 -17.88 -11.54
CA PRO A 64 -25.75 -18.48 -10.73
C PRO A 64 -25.36 -19.93 -10.35
N GLY A 65 -25.09 -20.18 -9.07
CA GLY A 65 -24.68 -21.49 -8.57
C GLY A 65 -23.70 -21.45 -7.39
N THR A 66 -23.18 -20.28 -7.02
CA THR A 66 -22.53 -20.09 -5.72
C THR A 66 -23.58 -19.81 -4.65
N ASP A 67 -24.02 -20.85 -3.93
CA ASP A 67 -25.00 -20.77 -2.83
C ASP A 67 -24.55 -19.86 -1.68
N SER A 68 -23.28 -19.43 -1.66
CA SER A 68 -22.73 -18.47 -0.72
C SER A 68 -21.80 -17.48 -1.43
N SER A 69 -21.86 -16.22 -1.02
CA SER A 69 -20.88 -15.22 -1.43
C SER A 69 -19.48 -15.67 -0.99
N PRO A 70 -18.49 -15.67 -1.89
CA PRO A 70 -17.17 -16.17 -1.55
C PRO A 70 -16.50 -15.28 -0.51
N THR A 71 -15.81 -15.89 0.45
CA THR A 71 -15.03 -15.15 1.45
C THR A 71 -13.66 -14.81 0.87
N ILE A 72 -13.46 -13.55 0.50
CA ILE A 72 -12.19 -13.03 -0.02
C ILE A 72 -11.51 -12.25 1.10
N ARG A 73 -10.42 -12.80 1.66
CA ARG A 73 -9.67 -12.16 2.76
C ARG A 73 -8.46 -11.40 2.26
N HIS A 74 -7.85 -11.85 1.18
CA HIS A 74 -6.67 -11.23 0.62
C HIS A 74 -6.88 -11.02 -0.87
N LEU A 75 -6.75 -9.79 -1.34
CA LEU A 75 -6.94 -9.43 -2.74
C LEU A 75 -5.77 -8.59 -3.23
N LEU A 76 -5.14 -9.04 -4.31
CA LEU A 76 -4.19 -8.27 -5.11
C LEU A 76 -4.80 -8.04 -6.49
N VAL A 77 -4.84 -6.79 -6.91
CA VAL A 77 -5.13 -6.37 -8.29
C VAL A 77 -3.93 -5.54 -8.76
N TYR A 78 -3.28 -5.99 -9.81
CA TYR A 78 -2.19 -5.24 -10.45
C TYR A 78 -2.40 -5.31 -11.96
N LEU A 79 -2.78 -4.20 -12.61
CA LEU A 79 -2.88 -4.19 -14.08
C LEU A 79 -1.90 -3.16 -14.63
N GLU A 80 -1.04 -3.54 -15.55
CA GLU A 80 -0.05 -2.61 -16.09
C GLU A 80 -0.69 -1.67 -17.11
N THR A 81 -0.96 -0.41 -16.72
CA THR A 81 -1.42 0.59 -17.68
C THR A 81 -0.30 0.92 -18.67
N GLN A 82 -0.52 0.63 -19.96
CA GLN A 82 0.33 1.04 -21.08
C GLN A 82 0.20 2.56 -21.32
N ALA A 83 0.71 3.35 -20.37
CA ALA A 83 0.48 4.80 -20.31
C ALA A 83 1.21 5.63 -21.38
N GLU A 84 1.90 5.01 -22.36
CA GLU A 84 2.76 5.73 -23.30
C GLU A 84 2.13 6.00 -24.68
N HIS A 85 0.97 5.43 -25.00
CA HIS A 85 0.43 5.50 -26.38
C HIS A 85 -0.87 6.29 -26.55
N GLY A 86 -1.24 7.16 -25.59
CA GLY A 86 -2.25 8.20 -25.80
C GLY A 86 -3.64 7.75 -26.29
N SER A 87 -3.91 6.45 -26.37
CA SER A 87 -5.22 5.92 -26.66
C SER A 87 -6.03 5.99 -25.38
N ASP A 88 -7.16 6.68 -25.43
CA ASP A 88 -8.26 6.53 -24.48
C ASP A 88 -8.70 5.06 -24.50
N LEU A 89 -7.98 4.20 -23.77
CA LEU A 89 -8.40 2.85 -23.50
C LEU A 89 -9.71 2.95 -22.73
N ASP A 90 -10.68 2.13 -23.11
CA ASP A 90 -11.97 2.01 -22.45
C ASP A 90 -11.78 1.41 -21.04
N THR A 91 -11.35 2.26 -20.11
CA THR A 91 -11.15 1.94 -18.70
C THR A 91 -12.46 1.62 -18.00
N SER A 92 -13.61 1.94 -18.61
CA SER A 92 -14.93 1.72 -18.00
C SER A 92 -15.22 0.24 -17.75
N SER A 93 -14.77 -0.64 -18.66
CA SER A 93 -14.92 -2.09 -18.50
C SER A 93 -14.10 -2.61 -17.32
N ILE A 94 -12.84 -2.18 -17.21
CA ILE A 94 -11.93 -2.52 -16.11
C ILE A 94 -12.49 -2.01 -14.78
N ASP A 95 -12.92 -0.75 -14.74
CA ASP A 95 -13.48 -0.11 -13.55
C ASP A 95 -14.74 -0.81 -13.07
N SER A 96 -15.63 -1.18 -13.99
CA SER A 96 -16.85 -1.95 -13.70
C SER A 96 -16.53 -3.32 -13.11
N ALA A 97 -15.59 -4.05 -13.74
CA ALA A 97 -15.17 -5.37 -13.25
C ALA A 97 -14.49 -5.27 -11.87
N LEU A 98 -13.65 -4.27 -11.65
CA LEU A 98 -12.99 -4.04 -10.38
C LEU A 98 -13.97 -3.62 -9.29
N CYS A 99 -14.92 -2.71 -9.59
CA CYS A 99 -15.98 -2.34 -8.67
C CYS A 99 -16.78 -3.57 -8.23
N HIS A 100 -17.13 -4.46 -9.18
CA HIS A 100 -17.84 -5.69 -8.86
C HIS A 100 -17.02 -6.58 -7.92
N VAL A 101 -15.76 -6.87 -8.25
CA VAL A 101 -14.87 -7.68 -7.40
C VAL A 101 -14.69 -7.06 -6.01
N LEU A 102 -14.46 -5.75 -5.92
CA LEU A 102 -14.31 -5.05 -4.64
C LEU A 102 -15.60 -5.09 -3.82
N SER A 103 -16.77 -4.95 -4.44
CA SER A 103 -18.04 -5.00 -3.71
C SER A 103 -18.29 -6.36 -3.05
N VAL A 104 -17.88 -7.45 -3.70
CA VAL A 104 -17.93 -8.79 -3.12
C VAL A 104 -16.87 -8.98 -2.03
N ALA A 105 -15.66 -8.44 -2.22
CA ALA A 105 -14.56 -8.61 -1.27
C ALA A 105 -14.66 -7.71 -0.02
N ALA A 106 -15.25 -6.51 -0.14
CA ALA A 106 -15.21 -5.46 0.88
C ALA A 106 -15.62 -5.90 2.30
N PRO A 107 -16.67 -6.74 2.49
CA PRO A 107 -17.07 -7.17 3.84
C PRO A 107 -16.01 -8.02 4.55
N THR A 108 -15.20 -8.79 3.81
CA THR A 108 -14.31 -9.81 4.38
C THR A 108 -12.82 -9.54 4.16
N VAL A 109 -12.47 -8.58 3.30
CA VAL A 109 -11.07 -8.33 2.93
C VAL A 109 -10.29 -7.75 4.11
N VAL A 110 -9.14 -8.35 4.36
CA VAL A 110 -8.19 -8.01 5.42
C VAL A 110 -6.94 -7.34 4.82
N THR A 111 -6.50 -7.83 3.67
CA THR A 111 -5.36 -7.29 2.93
C THR A 111 -5.80 -6.96 1.51
N LEU A 112 -5.72 -5.68 1.13
CA LEU A 112 -6.05 -5.19 -0.20
C LEU A 112 -4.85 -4.49 -0.82
N ALA A 113 -4.44 -4.94 -2.01
CA ALA A 113 -3.43 -4.29 -2.83
C ALA A 113 -4.00 -3.98 -4.22
N VAL A 114 -4.00 -2.71 -4.64
CA VAL A 114 -4.51 -2.25 -5.95
C VAL A 114 -3.47 -1.33 -6.60
N HIS A 115 -2.87 -1.79 -7.69
CA HIS A 115 -1.76 -1.10 -8.35
C HIS A 115 -1.87 -1.13 -9.88
N GLY A 116 -1.10 -0.25 -10.51
CA GLY A 116 -0.92 -0.19 -11.94
C GLY A 116 -2.08 0.43 -12.70
N ILE A 117 -3.21 0.70 -12.03
CA ILE A 117 -4.41 1.34 -12.57
C ILE A 117 -4.75 2.59 -11.79
N ARG A 118 -5.35 3.56 -12.49
CA ARG A 118 -5.98 4.71 -11.84
C ARG A 118 -7.38 4.28 -11.44
N PHE A 119 -7.52 3.81 -10.20
CA PHE A 119 -8.82 3.43 -9.66
C PHE A 119 -9.13 4.23 -8.41
N ASP A 120 -10.35 4.75 -8.34
CA ASP A 120 -10.85 5.42 -7.16
C ASP A 120 -11.54 4.41 -6.25
N LEU A 121 -10.98 4.14 -5.07
CA LEU A 121 -11.62 3.28 -4.08
C LEU A 121 -12.82 3.96 -3.38
N ILE A 122 -13.08 5.25 -3.63
CA ILE A 122 -14.13 6.05 -2.95
C ILE A 122 -15.53 5.82 -3.56
N PRO A 123 -15.71 5.71 -4.89
CA PRO A 123 -16.96 5.33 -5.53
C PRO A 123 -16.79 3.88 -6.04
N PRO A 124 -17.35 2.87 -5.35
CA PRO A 124 -18.55 2.89 -4.54
C PRO A 124 -18.19 3.07 -3.06
N ARG A 125 -19.07 3.64 -2.24
CA ARG A 125 -18.89 3.82 -0.79
C ARG A 125 -18.88 2.47 -0.03
N LEU A 126 -17.97 1.58 -0.42
CA LEU A 126 -17.84 0.23 0.08
C LEU A 126 -17.23 0.31 1.48
N PRO A 127 -17.92 -0.21 2.51
CA PRO A 127 -17.33 -0.32 3.83
C PRO A 127 -16.33 -1.47 3.81
N PHE A 128 -15.13 -1.23 4.32
CA PHE A 128 -14.08 -2.23 4.48
C PHE A 128 -13.84 -2.52 5.97
N PRO A 129 -14.82 -3.14 6.68
CA PRO A 129 -14.80 -3.24 8.15
C PRO A 129 -13.69 -4.14 8.70
N SER A 130 -13.10 -5.01 7.87
CA SER A 130 -12.06 -5.95 8.26
C SER A 130 -10.68 -5.58 7.73
N LEU A 131 -10.56 -4.48 6.96
CA LEU A 131 -9.34 -4.14 6.25
C LEU A 131 -8.29 -3.62 7.24
N HIS A 132 -7.14 -4.29 7.26
CA HIS A 132 -6.00 -3.93 8.11
C HIS A 132 -4.82 -3.43 7.29
N ASP A 133 -4.64 -3.98 6.09
CA ASP A 133 -3.50 -3.68 5.22
C ASP A 133 -4.01 -3.17 3.88
N LEU A 134 -3.65 -1.93 3.55
CA LEU A 134 -4.00 -1.31 2.30
C LEU A 134 -2.73 -0.92 1.54
N SER A 135 -2.63 -1.34 0.29
CA SER A 135 -1.56 -0.95 -0.62
C SER A 135 -2.17 -0.40 -1.90
N ILE A 136 -1.88 0.84 -2.24
CA ILE A 136 -2.48 1.53 -3.38
C ILE A 136 -1.48 2.38 -4.14
N ASP A 137 -1.76 2.65 -5.41
CA ASP A 137 -1.14 3.78 -6.09
C ASP A 137 -1.70 5.11 -5.55
N SER A 138 -0.93 6.19 -5.67
CA SER A 138 -1.33 7.52 -5.17
C SER A 138 -2.72 7.90 -5.67
N THR A 139 -3.59 8.29 -4.74
CA THR A 139 -4.89 8.88 -5.06
C THR A 139 -4.65 10.27 -5.66
N ASP A 140 -4.97 10.47 -6.93
CA ASP A 140 -4.89 11.78 -7.58
C ASP A 140 -6.06 12.72 -7.17
N TYR A 141 -6.89 12.34 -6.18
CA TYR A 141 -8.16 12.98 -5.87
C TYR A 141 -8.08 13.96 -4.71
N SER A 142 -8.21 15.25 -5.00
CA SER A 142 -8.22 16.33 -4.00
C SER A 142 -9.60 16.76 -3.50
N THR A 143 -10.71 16.13 -3.90
CA THR A 143 -12.04 16.74 -3.68
C THR A 143 -13.16 15.87 -3.11
N SER A 144 -13.07 14.54 -3.11
CA SER A 144 -14.24 13.68 -2.78
C SER A 144 -14.19 13.02 -1.39
N LEU A 145 -13.12 13.24 -0.64
CA LEU A 145 -12.73 12.43 0.50
C LEU A 145 -13.27 12.97 1.84
N THR A 146 -14.59 13.11 1.94
CA THR A 146 -15.23 13.70 3.14
C THR A 146 -15.50 12.70 4.27
N SER A 147 -15.43 11.39 4.01
CA SER A 147 -15.79 10.34 4.98
C SER A 147 -14.62 9.42 5.34
N PRO A 148 -14.57 8.89 6.58
CA PRO A 148 -13.59 7.88 6.97
C PRO A 148 -13.96 6.52 6.34
N HIS A 149 -13.15 6.05 5.38
CA HIS A 149 -13.42 4.80 4.63
C HIS A 149 -12.65 3.58 5.16
N PHE A 150 -11.50 3.80 5.77
CA PHE A 150 -10.54 2.75 6.12
C PHE A 150 -10.22 2.78 7.63
N THR A 151 -11.28 2.84 8.45
CA THR A 151 -11.18 3.08 9.90
C THR A 151 -10.41 2.00 10.65
N THR A 152 -10.35 0.77 10.13
CA THR A 152 -9.63 -0.37 10.73
C THR A 152 -8.22 -0.57 10.17
N THR A 153 -7.82 0.21 9.17
CA THR A 153 -6.53 0.07 8.50
C THR A 153 -5.40 0.50 9.42
N ARG A 154 -4.45 -0.41 9.61
CA ARG A 154 -3.27 -0.24 10.47
C ARG A 154 -1.99 -0.08 9.66
N ARG A 155 -1.94 -0.65 8.46
CA ARG A 155 -0.77 -0.61 7.58
C ARG A 155 -1.19 -0.03 6.23
N LEU A 156 -0.57 1.07 5.83
CA LEU A 156 -0.82 1.73 4.54
C LEU A 156 0.46 1.81 3.72
N HIS A 157 0.38 1.40 2.47
CA HIS A 157 1.44 1.53 1.49
C HIS A 157 0.91 2.35 0.31
N ILE A 158 1.60 3.46 0.01
CA ILE A 158 1.28 4.31 -1.13
C ILE A 158 2.45 4.31 -2.09
N VAL A 159 2.18 3.92 -3.33
CA VAL A 159 3.14 3.99 -4.44
C VAL A 159 2.87 5.28 -5.21
N ARG A 160 3.80 6.24 -5.12
CA ARG A 160 3.65 7.54 -5.77
C ARG A 160 4.42 7.60 -7.07
N ARG A 161 3.72 7.80 -8.19
CA ARG A 161 4.33 7.98 -9.51
C ARG A 161 4.42 9.45 -9.93
N THR A 162 3.50 10.29 -9.47
CA THR A 162 3.37 11.71 -9.82
C THR A 162 3.82 12.61 -8.66
N PHE A 163 4.44 13.75 -8.99
CA PHE A 163 5.06 14.67 -8.02
C PHE A 163 4.80 16.12 -8.42
N PRO A 164 4.53 17.04 -7.47
CA PRO A 164 4.51 16.92 -5.99
C PRO A 164 3.21 16.35 -5.42
N PRO A 165 3.19 15.85 -4.15
CA PRO A 165 1.93 15.47 -3.55
C PRO A 165 1.03 16.68 -3.37
N HIS A 166 -0.26 16.41 -3.40
CA HIS A 166 -1.27 17.38 -3.03
C HIS A 166 -0.97 17.95 -1.64
N PRO A 167 -1.07 19.28 -1.42
CA PRO A 167 -0.80 19.90 -0.12
C PRO A 167 -1.63 19.31 1.02
N ASP A 168 -2.81 18.75 0.70
CA ASP A 168 -3.72 18.14 1.68
C ASP A 168 -3.47 16.65 1.92
N PHE A 169 -2.43 16.05 1.33
CA PHE A 169 -2.14 14.62 1.49
C PHE A 169 -2.10 14.16 2.95
N TRP A 170 -1.38 14.89 3.81
CA TRP A 170 -1.25 14.51 5.22
C TRP A 170 -2.56 14.70 5.99
N PRO A 171 -3.27 15.84 5.89
CA PRO A 171 -4.62 15.98 6.43
C PRO A 171 -5.57 14.86 5.98
N ASP A 172 -5.54 14.51 4.70
CA ASP A 172 -6.37 13.47 4.09
C ASP A 172 -6.06 12.09 4.70
N LEU A 173 -4.78 11.77 4.88
CA LEU A 173 -4.35 10.55 5.57
C LEU A 173 -4.98 10.39 6.96
N THR A 174 -5.05 11.47 7.75
CA THR A 174 -5.66 11.43 9.10
C THR A 174 -7.15 11.11 9.08
N ARG A 175 -7.84 11.43 7.98
CA ARG A 175 -9.29 11.21 7.85
C ARG A 175 -9.60 9.77 7.48
N PHE A 176 -8.80 9.13 6.63
CA PHE A 176 -9.12 7.77 6.15
C PHE A 176 -8.63 6.69 7.07
N THR A 177 -7.46 6.88 7.67
CA THR A 177 -6.77 5.84 8.44
C THR A 177 -6.38 6.36 9.82
N PRO A 178 -7.36 6.67 10.71
CA PRO A 178 -7.07 7.21 12.03
C PRO A 178 -6.32 6.22 12.94
N LEU A 179 -6.42 4.90 12.67
CA LEU A 179 -5.73 3.84 13.41
C LEU A 179 -4.40 3.42 12.77
N LEU A 180 -3.84 4.25 11.88
CA LEU A 180 -2.63 3.91 11.15
C LEU A 180 -1.43 3.79 12.09
N THR A 181 -0.72 2.67 11.98
CA THR A 181 0.49 2.36 12.76
C THR A 181 1.74 2.28 11.90
N HIS A 182 1.59 1.85 10.65
CA HIS A 182 2.67 1.71 9.67
C HIS A 182 2.33 2.45 8.37
N LEU A 183 3.28 3.25 7.87
CA LEU A 183 3.17 3.93 6.58
C LEU A 183 4.38 3.60 5.72
N ARG A 184 4.16 3.06 4.51
CA ARG A 184 5.19 2.96 3.47
C ARG A 184 4.87 3.94 2.35
N LEU A 185 5.86 4.74 1.97
CA LEU A 185 5.82 5.59 0.78
C LEU A 185 6.85 5.09 -0.22
N SER A 186 6.40 4.59 -1.36
CA SER A 186 7.27 4.12 -2.44
C SER A 186 7.35 5.09 -3.60
N CYS A 187 8.50 5.09 -4.27
CA CYS A 187 8.80 5.94 -5.43
C CYS A 187 8.74 7.45 -5.11
N VAL A 188 9.15 7.86 -3.91
CA VAL A 188 9.16 9.28 -3.52
C VAL A 188 10.29 10.01 -4.26
N ALA A 189 9.97 11.02 -5.07
CA ALA A 189 10.96 11.67 -5.93
C ALA A 189 11.53 12.98 -5.36
N ARG A 190 10.78 14.08 -5.35
CA ARG A 190 11.34 15.43 -5.12
C ARG A 190 10.63 16.18 -4.00
N ASP A 191 10.23 15.46 -2.96
CA ASP A 191 9.42 16.02 -1.91
C ASP A 191 10.22 16.69 -0.82
N GLY A 192 10.27 18.02 -0.84
CA GLY A 192 10.80 18.74 0.31
C GLY A 192 9.90 18.65 1.55
N SER A 193 8.61 18.33 1.41
CA SER A 193 7.64 18.33 2.50
C SER A 193 7.66 17.02 3.30
N VAL A 194 7.92 15.87 2.64
CA VAL A 194 7.95 14.56 3.31
C VAL A 194 8.93 14.50 4.47
N PRO A 195 10.25 14.78 4.32
CA PRO A 195 11.16 14.73 5.46
C PRO A 195 10.79 15.72 6.57
N ARG A 196 10.29 16.92 6.20
CA ARG A 196 9.86 17.94 7.18
C ARG A 196 8.66 17.50 8.00
N PHE A 197 7.67 16.89 7.36
CA PHE A 197 6.50 16.35 8.02
C PHE A 197 6.88 15.16 8.90
N LEU A 198 7.67 14.21 8.39
CA LEU A 198 8.11 13.03 9.15
C LEU A 198 8.92 13.40 10.38
N ARG A 199 9.74 14.46 10.30
CA ARG A 199 10.45 15.00 11.47
C ARG A 199 9.47 15.43 12.58
N ILE A 200 8.39 16.13 12.22
CA ILE A 200 7.35 16.55 13.18
C ILE A 200 6.56 15.34 13.70
N LEU A 201 6.14 14.46 12.79
CA LEU A 201 5.37 13.26 13.12
C LEU A 201 6.08 12.35 14.11
N LEU A 202 7.38 12.14 13.92
CA LEU A 202 8.21 11.26 14.73
C LEU A 202 8.90 12.00 15.90
N ASP A 203 8.53 13.26 16.15
CA ASP A 203 9.07 14.11 17.22
C ASP A 203 10.61 14.18 17.23
N VAL A 204 11.19 14.35 16.04
CA VAL A 204 12.65 14.45 15.86
C VAL A 204 13.08 15.92 15.99
N PRO A 205 14.10 16.25 16.81
CA PRO A 205 14.58 17.62 16.95
C PRO A 205 15.14 18.15 15.63
N VAL A 206 15.06 19.47 15.44
CA VAL A 206 15.72 20.11 14.29
C VAL A 206 17.23 19.92 14.43
N LEU A 207 17.84 19.22 13.47
CA LEU A 207 19.27 19.03 13.45
C LEU A 207 19.94 20.26 12.84
N ALA A 208 21.10 20.63 13.37
CA ALA A 208 21.91 21.67 12.73
C ALA A 208 22.24 21.22 11.30
N PRO A 209 22.17 22.13 10.30
CA PRO A 209 22.43 21.78 8.91
C PRO A 209 23.84 21.21 8.77
N SER A 210 23.94 19.92 8.49
CA SER A 210 25.21 19.24 8.27
C SER A 210 25.63 19.38 6.81
N GLY A 211 26.48 20.36 6.51
CA GLY A 211 27.22 20.44 5.26
C GLY A 211 26.74 21.52 4.25
N PRO A 212 27.50 21.68 3.15
CA PRO A 212 27.36 22.79 2.19
C PRO A 212 26.02 22.81 1.43
N MET A 213 25.27 21.70 1.46
CA MET A 213 23.95 21.63 0.81
C MET A 213 22.81 22.24 1.64
N GLY A 214 23.04 22.57 2.92
CA GLY A 214 22.23 23.50 3.73
C GLY A 214 20.72 23.28 3.74
N ALA A 215 20.24 22.09 3.39
CA ALA A 215 18.81 21.85 3.26
C ALA A 215 18.22 21.82 4.67
N THR A 216 17.38 22.80 4.98
CA THR A 216 16.61 22.78 6.20
C THR A 216 15.53 21.70 6.07
N ASP A 217 15.68 20.67 6.90
CA ASP A 217 14.71 19.59 7.16
C ASP A 217 13.56 20.06 8.07
N ALA A 218 13.46 21.37 8.31
CA ALA A 218 12.41 22.01 9.09
C ALA A 218 11.61 23.00 8.25
N TYR A 219 10.31 23.11 8.56
CA TYR A 219 9.51 24.26 8.19
C TYR A 219 10.01 25.51 8.93
N ALA A 220 9.79 26.70 8.34
CA ALA A 220 10.10 27.94 9.03
C ALA A 220 9.32 28.01 10.37
N PRO A 221 9.97 28.37 11.50
CA PRO A 221 9.30 28.50 12.78
C PRO A 221 8.09 29.44 12.69
N GLY A 222 6.95 29.02 13.26
CA GLY A 222 5.70 29.80 13.21
C GLY A 222 4.96 29.82 11.87
N SER A 223 5.51 29.21 10.82
CA SER A 223 4.83 29.16 9.52
C SER A 223 3.55 28.34 9.57
N GLU A 224 2.59 28.69 8.71
CA GLU A 224 1.32 27.95 8.59
C GLU A 224 1.55 26.46 8.28
N HIS A 225 2.54 26.14 7.45
CA HIS A 225 2.92 24.77 7.13
C HIS A 225 3.38 23.98 8.36
N ALA A 226 4.19 24.61 9.25
CA ALA A 226 4.62 23.97 10.50
C ALA A 226 3.43 23.68 11.43
N ARG A 227 2.52 24.66 11.57
CA ARG A 227 1.30 24.51 12.38
C ARG A 227 0.39 23.41 11.84
N ARG A 228 0.08 23.44 10.53
CA ARG A 228 -0.74 22.41 9.88
C ARG A 228 -0.11 21.02 10.00
N ALA A 229 1.21 20.90 9.82
CA ALA A 229 1.93 19.65 9.99
C ALA A 229 1.82 19.11 11.43
N ALA A 230 1.99 19.96 12.45
CA ALA A 230 1.85 19.56 13.84
C ALA A 230 0.40 19.14 14.19
N GLU A 231 -0.61 19.90 13.75
CA GLU A 231 -2.02 19.55 13.93
C GLU A 231 -2.40 18.23 13.25
N THR A 232 -1.78 17.94 12.11
CA THR A 232 -2.00 16.70 11.35
C THR A 232 -1.29 15.52 12.01
N ALA A 233 -0.04 15.70 12.43
CA ALA A 233 0.73 14.69 13.17
C ALA A 233 0.04 14.29 14.48
N ALA A 234 -0.53 15.26 15.21
CA ALA A 234 -1.29 15.00 16.44
C ALA A 234 -2.52 14.10 16.23
N ARG A 235 -3.06 14.02 15.01
CA ARG A 235 -4.19 13.13 14.65
C ARG A 235 -3.75 11.73 14.24
N LEU A 236 -2.43 11.45 14.19
CA LEU A 236 -1.86 10.14 13.89
C LEU A 236 -1.00 9.63 15.07
N PRO A 237 -1.51 9.60 16.31
CA PRO A 237 -0.71 9.28 17.49
C PRO A 237 -0.17 7.83 17.50
N ALA A 238 -0.79 6.94 16.73
CA ALA A 238 -0.40 5.55 16.59
C ALA A 238 0.65 5.32 15.50
N LEU A 239 0.85 6.29 14.59
CA LEU A 239 1.75 6.14 13.45
C LEU A 239 3.19 6.32 13.90
N ARG A 240 3.87 5.19 14.12
CA ARG A 240 5.24 5.17 14.64
C ARG A 240 6.25 4.52 13.72
N ARG A 241 5.81 3.79 12.70
CA ARG A 241 6.71 3.05 11.80
C ARG A 241 6.52 3.56 10.39
N VAL A 242 7.54 4.24 9.87
CA VAL A 242 7.51 4.83 8.53
C VAL A 242 8.64 4.24 7.69
N ALA A 243 8.30 3.78 6.48
CA ALA A 243 9.25 3.38 5.47
C ALA A 243 9.14 4.32 4.26
N VAL A 244 10.28 4.79 3.76
CA VAL A 244 10.33 5.62 2.55
C VAL A 244 11.29 4.98 1.56
N GLN A 245 10.79 4.66 0.37
CA GLN A 245 11.59 4.17 -0.76
C GLN A 245 11.67 5.28 -1.80
N PRO A 246 12.84 5.95 -1.94
CA PRO A 246 13.00 6.99 -2.93
C PRO A 246 12.91 6.47 -4.36
N LEU A 247 12.48 7.32 -5.29
CA LEU A 247 12.55 7.02 -6.72
C LEU A 247 14.01 7.02 -7.17
N LEU A 248 14.46 5.97 -7.84
CA LEU A 248 15.77 5.99 -8.49
C LEU A 248 15.71 6.89 -9.73
N MET A 249 16.02 8.17 -9.56
CA MET A 249 16.03 9.13 -10.66
C MET A 249 17.05 8.74 -11.73
N ARG A 250 16.56 8.34 -12.91
CA ARG A 250 17.37 8.27 -14.12
C ARG A 250 17.69 9.70 -14.54
N VAL A 251 18.97 10.04 -14.59
CA VAL A 251 19.43 11.38 -14.99
C VAL A 251 19.10 11.58 -16.47
N ARG A 252 17.97 12.24 -16.77
CA ARG A 252 17.64 12.74 -18.10
C ARG A 252 17.18 14.18 -17.96
N GLY A 253 18.05 15.11 -18.36
CA GLY A 253 17.77 16.55 -18.33
C GLY A 253 19.07 17.36 -18.17
N MET A 254 19.16 18.48 -18.90
CA MET A 254 20.33 19.38 -18.84
C MET A 254 20.37 20.24 -17.58
N CYS A 255 19.23 20.46 -16.89
CA CYS A 255 19.19 21.29 -15.70
C CYS A 255 19.36 20.44 -14.41
N GLY A 256 20.34 20.79 -13.57
CA GLY A 256 20.64 20.07 -12.34
C GLY A 256 19.60 20.23 -11.22
N THR A 257 18.62 21.13 -11.37
CA THR A 257 17.67 21.49 -10.30
C THR A 257 16.88 20.30 -9.75
N PRO A 258 16.28 19.40 -10.57
CA PRO A 258 15.59 18.22 -10.07
C PRO A 258 16.50 17.27 -9.27
N ARG A 259 17.75 17.10 -9.74
CA ARG A 259 18.76 16.29 -9.06
C ARG A 259 19.17 16.88 -7.72
N ILE A 260 19.35 18.21 -7.66
CA ILE A 260 19.66 18.92 -6.42
C ILE A 260 18.49 18.78 -5.43
N ALA A 261 17.25 18.99 -5.87
CA ALA A 261 16.07 18.84 -5.02
C ALA A 261 15.93 17.40 -4.49
N HIS A 262 16.10 16.39 -5.35
CA HIS A 262 16.11 14.99 -4.95
C HIS A 262 17.23 14.68 -3.94
N GLY A 263 18.45 15.14 -4.20
CA GLY A 263 19.58 14.98 -3.28
C GLY A 263 19.34 15.63 -1.92
N ARG A 264 18.75 16.84 -1.89
CA ARG A 264 18.36 17.51 -0.65
C ARG A 264 17.30 16.72 0.12
N MET A 265 16.30 16.18 -0.56
CA MET A 265 15.30 15.31 0.08
C MET A 265 15.94 14.06 0.69
N LEU A 266 16.83 13.38 -0.03
CA LEU A 266 17.53 12.20 0.49
C LEU A 266 18.35 12.51 1.73
N VAL A 267 19.15 13.59 1.70
CA VAL A 267 19.95 14.02 2.85
C VAL A 267 19.07 14.30 4.06
N ALA A 268 17.92 14.95 3.87
CA ALA A 268 16.97 15.23 4.94
C ALA A 268 16.30 13.95 5.48
N LEU A 269 15.89 13.00 4.62
CA LEU A 269 15.35 11.71 5.04
C LEU A 269 16.38 10.90 5.86
N ASP A 270 17.62 10.84 5.39
CA ASP A 270 18.72 10.17 6.10
C ASP A 270 18.99 10.82 7.46
N ALA A 271 18.89 12.15 7.56
CA ALA A 271 19.07 12.87 8.83
C ALA A 271 17.98 12.50 9.84
N VAL A 272 16.71 12.48 9.42
CA VAL A 272 15.58 12.07 10.28
C VAL A 272 15.72 10.59 10.68
N ALA A 273 16.09 9.72 9.75
CA ALA A 273 16.27 8.29 10.01
C ALA A 273 17.40 8.03 11.02
N ARG A 274 18.55 8.71 10.88
CA ARG A 274 19.63 8.65 11.87
C ARG A 274 19.20 9.14 13.25
N ALA A 275 18.47 10.25 13.32
CA ALA A 275 17.99 10.75 14.61
C ALA A 275 17.04 9.76 15.30
N CYS A 276 16.14 9.11 14.55
CA CYS A 276 15.27 8.06 15.08
C CYS A 276 16.08 6.87 15.59
N ALA A 277 17.08 6.42 14.82
CA ALA A 277 17.99 5.35 15.20
C ALA A 277 18.80 5.66 16.48
N GLU A 278 19.13 6.92 16.71
CA GLU A 278 19.81 7.40 17.92
C GLU A 278 18.84 7.60 19.11
N GLY A 279 17.56 7.23 18.98
CA GLY A 279 16.56 7.39 20.03
C GLY A 279 16.10 8.84 20.26
N ARG A 280 16.37 9.76 19.32
CA ARG A 280 15.97 11.17 19.41
C ARG A 280 14.54 11.44 18.88
N GLY A 281 13.66 10.45 18.90
CA GLY A 281 12.29 10.56 18.40
C GLY A 281 11.39 9.48 18.98
N THR A 282 10.09 9.53 18.65
CA THR A 282 9.07 8.65 19.24
C THR A 282 8.74 7.41 18.39
N GLY A 283 9.37 7.26 17.23
CA GLY A 283 9.15 6.17 16.29
C GLY A 283 10.36 5.84 15.43
N THR A 284 10.14 5.06 14.38
CA THR A 284 11.17 4.58 13.46
C THR A 284 10.91 5.09 12.03
N LEU A 285 11.97 5.57 11.41
CA LEU A 285 12.01 5.86 9.97
C LEU A 285 13.07 4.98 9.31
N CYS A 286 12.64 4.16 8.36
CA CYS A 286 13.54 3.36 7.53
C CYS A 286 13.55 3.90 6.09
N VAL A 287 14.73 4.32 5.63
CA VAL A 287 14.95 4.71 4.23
C VAL A 287 15.39 3.48 3.46
N LEU A 288 14.54 3.02 2.55
CA LEU A 288 14.77 1.84 1.71
C LEU A 288 15.66 2.20 0.51
N PRO A 289 16.34 1.21 -0.10
CA PRO A 289 17.05 1.42 -1.35
C PRO A 289 16.14 2.01 -2.43
N GLY A 290 16.64 3.00 -3.18
CA GLY A 290 15.85 3.62 -4.23
C GLY A 290 15.47 2.64 -5.33
N SER A 291 14.25 2.73 -5.85
CA SER A 291 13.73 1.86 -6.93
C SER A 291 13.26 2.69 -8.11
N PRO A 292 13.46 2.26 -9.38
CA PRO A 292 12.94 2.98 -10.54
C PRO A 292 11.41 2.93 -10.64
N SER A 293 10.78 1.89 -10.09
CA SER A 293 9.33 1.71 -10.06
C SER A 293 8.96 0.57 -9.10
N TYR A 294 7.70 0.58 -8.63
CA TYR A 294 7.12 -0.57 -7.94
C TYR A 294 6.43 -1.47 -8.98
N ARG A 295 7.02 -2.64 -9.23
CA ARG A 295 6.62 -3.54 -10.33
C ARG A 295 5.68 -4.64 -9.84
N VAL A 296 5.02 -5.33 -10.77
CA VAL A 296 4.10 -6.45 -10.47
C VAL A 296 4.76 -7.55 -9.64
N ASP A 297 6.01 -7.90 -9.92
CA ASP A 297 6.73 -8.94 -9.17
C ASP A 297 7.00 -8.52 -7.72
N GLU A 298 7.35 -7.25 -7.50
CA GLU A 298 7.56 -6.69 -6.16
C GLU A 298 6.23 -6.63 -5.39
N ALA A 299 5.17 -6.09 -6.03
CA ALA A 299 3.83 -6.03 -5.45
C ALA A 299 3.30 -7.42 -5.08
N ARG A 300 3.50 -8.41 -5.94
CA ARG A 300 3.08 -9.79 -5.71
C ARG A 300 3.90 -10.45 -4.60
N ALA A 301 5.21 -10.24 -4.57
CA ALA A 301 6.07 -10.79 -3.51
C ALA A 301 5.71 -10.20 -2.13
N ASP A 302 5.54 -8.88 -2.06
CA ASP A 302 5.13 -8.17 -0.84
C ASP A 302 3.74 -8.63 -0.38
N TRP A 303 2.79 -8.78 -1.31
CA TRP A 303 1.45 -9.29 -1.00
C TRP A 303 1.48 -10.74 -0.51
N VAL A 304 2.16 -11.66 -1.21
CA VAL A 304 2.29 -13.07 -0.77
C VAL A 304 2.92 -13.16 0.62
N ASN A 305 3.94 -12.34 0.91
CA ASN A 305 4.54 -12.30 2.23
C ASN A 305 3.55 -11.81 3.30
N ALA A 306 2.74 -10.79 3.02
CA ALA A 306 1.70 -10.32 3.94
C ALA A 306 0.63 -11.40 4.21
N VAL A 307 0.17 -12.09 3.16
CA VAL A 307 -0.82 -13.19 3.28
C VAL A 307 -0.26 -14.35 4.11
N GLY A 308 1.03 -14.64 3.97
CA GLY A 308 1.74 -15.63 4.78
C GLY A 308 1.98 -15.22 6.24
N GLY A 309 1.47 -14.06 6.69
CA GLY A 309 1.66 -13.54 8.05
C GLY A 309 2.96 -12.76 8.26
N GLY A 310 3.69 -12.45 7.19
CA GLY A 310 4.87 -11.61 7.24
C GLY A 310 4.57 -10.11 7.25
N ASP A 311 5.65 -9.33 7.18
CA ASP A 311 5.57 -7.86 7.14
C ASP A 311 5.19 -7.32 5.77
N GLY A 312 5.08 -8.15 4.73
CA GLY A 312 4.75 -7.74 3.37
C GLY A 312 5.62 -6.59 2.87
N ALA A 313 4.96 -5.54 2.39
CA ALA A 313 5.62 -4.32 1.93
C ALA A 313 6.35 -3.55 3.05
N TRP A 314 6.14 -3.86 4.33
CA TRP A 314 6.80 -3.14 5.42
C TRP A 314 8.13 -3.76 5.85
N ARG A 315 8.58 -4.81 5.16
CA ARG A 315 9.84 -5.48 5.44
C ARG A 315 11.02 -4.54 5.19
N ALA A 316 11.87 -4.36 6.21
CA ALA A 316 13.06 -3.50 6.15
C ALA A 316 14.26 -4.14 5.42
N VAL A 317 14.05 -4.83 4.29
CA VAL A 317 15.14 -5.53 3.60
C VAL A 317 16.16 -4.52 3.06
N GLY A 318 17.40 -4.63 3.53
CA GLY A 318 18.50 -3.74 3.12
C GLY A 318 18.32 -2.29 3.57
N ALA A 319 17.38 -2.03 4.48
CA ALA A 319 17.17 -0.71 5.03
C ALA A 319 18.33 -0.33 5.96
N LYS A 320 18.75 0.93 5.91
CA LYS A 320 19.52 1.52 7.00
C LYS A 320 18.56 1.85 8.14
N CYS A 321 17.97 0.84 8.77
CA CYS A 321 17.30 1.05 10.05
C CYS A 321 18.42 1.03 11.10
N GLY A 322 18.68 2.16 11.76
CA GLY A 322 19.53 2.07 12.94
C GLY A 322 18.74 1.40 14.05
N ALA A 323 19.31 0.34 14.59
CA ALA A 323 18.63 -0.58 15.47
C ALA A 323 18.28 0.10 16.81
N ALA A 324 16.98 0.08 17.13
CA ALA A 324 16.53 0.00 18.51
C ALA A 324 15.77 -1.33 18.60
N GLU A 325 16.49 -2.38 19.05
CA GLU A 325 15.88 -3.64 19.52
C GLU A 325 15.34 -3.47 20.94
#